data_AF-A0A5C4IZN6-F1
#
_entry.id   AF-A0A5C4IZN6-F1
#
_cell.length_a   1.000
_cell.length_b   1.000
_cell.length_c   1.000
_cell.angle_alpha   90.00
_cell.angle_beta   90.00
_cell.angle_gamma   90.00
#
_symmetry.space_group_name_H-M   'P 1'
#
loop_
_entity.id
_entity.type
_entity.pdbx_description
1 polymer ?
#
loop_
_entity_poly.entity_id
_entity_poly.type
_entity_poly.pdbx_seq_one_letter_code
_entity_poly.pdbx_strand_id
1 'polypeptide(L)'
;MDTAVSRAQVVAFRYAAHDLDPAAPGNGGTVLATGLQDYPPGRSATLALRLRTSAPPPSVLVHSIRGAMHLHHAADLPRLAAALRIEDVRDLPPQSIGPFGAELAGHGIAFGSALDEIAAAMRAAVVPDGRSLTKGELSGTVSPEVDRRLTPWCEGCGAAHVHDQLFRHATLQAGLAIEVDPTT
;
A
#
# COMPACT_ATOMS: atom_id res chain seq x y z
N MET A 1 -23.62 -35.63 6.81
CA MET A 1 -24.15 -34.26 6.79
C MET A 1 -23.72 -33.64 5.49
N ASP A 2 -24.67 -33.21 4.66
CA ASP A 2 -24.37 -32.51 3.42
C ASP A 2 -23.97 -31.07 3.77
N THR A 3 -22.68 -30.77 3.63
CA THR A 3 -22.06 -29.47 3.95
C THR A 3 -22.04 -28.54 2.73
N ALA A 4 -22.81 -28.84 1.69
CA ALA A 4 -22.84 -28.03 0.49
C ALA A 4 -23.48 -26.65 0.75
N VAL A 5 -22.70 -25.59 0.51
CA VAL A 5 -23.17 -24.20 0.58
C VAL A 5 -23.37 -23.70 -0.84
N SER A 6 -24.55 -23.17 -1.13
CA SER A 6 -24.88 -22.58 -2.43
C SER A 6 -24.17 -21.24 -2.65
N ARG A 7 -23.99 -20.84 -3.91
CA ARG A 7 -23.47 -19.51 -4.27
C ARG A 7 -24.27 -18.38 -3.60
N ALA A 8 -25.60 -18.52 -3.55
CA ALA A 8 -26.47 -17.51 -2.94
C ALA A 8 -26.18 -17.33 -1.45
N GLN A 9 -25.99 -18.43 -0.72
CA GLN A 9 -25.60 -18.40 0.69
C GLN A 9 -24.22 -17.76 0.90
N VAL A 10 -23.23 -18.06 0.05
CA VAL A 10 -21.90 -17.43 0.13
C VAL A 10 -21.97 -15.93 -0.11
N VAL A 11 -22.73 -15.48 -1.11
CA VAL A 11 -22.90 -14.05 -1.41
C VAL A 11 -23.63 -13.33 -0.27
N ALA A 12 -24.72 -13.91 0.25
CA ALA A 12 -25.45 -13.35 1.39
C ALA A 12 -24.56 -13.24 2.63
N PHE A 13 -23.75 -14.27 2.91
CA PHE A 13 -22.78 -14.24 3.99
C PHE A 13 -21.75 -13.11 3.80
N ARG A 14 -21.14 -12.99 2.61
CA ARG A 14 -20.17 -11.92 2.31
C ARG A 14 -20.79 -10.53 2.37
N TYR A 15 -22.04 -10.39 1.95
CA TYR A 15 -22.80 -9.15 2.03
C TYR A 15 -22.94 -8.71 3.49
N ALA A 16 -23.38 -9.61 4.37
CA ALA A 16 -23.48 -9.35 5.80
C ALA A 16 -22.11 -9.12 6.45
N ALA A 17 -21.12 -9.97 6.17
CA ALA A 17 -19.78 -9.89 6.77
C ALA A 17 -18.98 -8.65 6.38
N HIS A 18 -19.33 -8.01 5.25
CA HIS A 18 -18.73 -6.75 4.80
C HIS A 18 -19.59 -5.53 5.12
N ASP A 19 -20.55 -5.67 6.05
CA ASP A 19 -21.39 -4.58 6.53
C ASP A 19 -22.17 -3.87 5.42
N LEU A 20 -22.59 -4.60 4.37
CA LEU A 20 -23.27 -4.02 3.21
C LEU A 20 -24.80 -3.93 3.38
N ASP A 21 -25.36 -4.48 4.46
CA ASP A 21 -26.79 -4.41 4.77
C ASP A 21 -27.15 -3.03 5.35
N PRO A 22 -27.89 -2.18 4.60
CA PRO A 22 -28.27 -0.86 5.10
C PRO A 22 -29.23 -0.92 6.30
N ALA A 23 -29.92 -2.05 6.51
CA ALA A 23 -30.79 -2.25 7.67
C ALA A 23 -30.02 -2.68 8.92
N ALA A 24 -28.75 -3.11 8.77
CA ALA A 24 -27.89 -3.57 9.84
C ALA A 24 -26.44 -3.06 9.63
N PRO A 25 -26.20 -1.74 9.70
CA PRO A 25 -24.87 -1.19 9.51
C PRO A 25 -23.90 -1.71 10.57
N GLY A 26 -22.69 -2.06 10.14
CA GLY A 26 -21.63 -2.53 11.03
C GLY A 26 -20.71 -1.40 11.50
N ASN A 27 -19.51 -1.77 11.92
CA ASN A 27 -18.47 -0.83 12.34
C ASN A 27 -17.36 -0.66 11.29
N GLY A 28 -17.43 -1.35 10.14
CA GLY A 28 -16.42 -1.27 9.08
C GLY A 28 -15.10 -1.96 9.43
N GLY A 29 -15.00 -2.63 10.58
CA GLY A 29 -13.75 -3.22 11.06
C GLY A 29 -13.24 -4.34 10.17
N THR A 30 -14.14 -5.20 9.68
CA THR A 30 -13.76 -6.30 8.78
C THR A 30 -13.09 -5.80 7.51
N VAL A 31 -13.64 -4.75 6.89
CA VAL A 31 -13.09 -4.23 5.62
C VAL A 31 -11.82 -3.43 5.82
N LEU A 32 -11.63 -2.78 6.96
CA LEU A 32 -10.38 -2.11 7.31
C LEU A 32 -9.26 -3.10 7.65
N ALA A 33 -9.59 -4.25 8.25
CA ALA A 33 -8.63 -5.33 8.46
C ALA A 33 -8.09 -5.90 7.14
N THR A 34 -8.93 -5.98 6.10
CA THR A 34 -8.52 -6.44 4.75
C THR A 34 -8.01 -5.33 3.84
N GLY A 35 -8.38 -4.08 4.09
CA GLY A 35 -8.04 -2.92 3.25
C GLY A 35 -9.15 -2.49 2.30
N LEU A 36 -9.48 -1.20 2.32
CA LEU A 36 -10.32 -0.56 1.29
C LEU A 36 -9.43 0.21 0.32
N GLN A 37 -9.35 -0.25 -0.93
CA GLN A 37 -8.52 0.40 -1.94
C GLN A 37 -9.04 1.81 -2.22
N ASP A 38 -8.11 2.77 -2.30
CA ASP A 38 -8.42 4.16 -2.57
C ASP A 38 -7.84 4.64 -3.89
N TYR A 39 -8.73 4.82 -4.87
CA TYR A 39 -8.44 5.39 -6.18
C TYR A 39 -9.70 6.05 -6.79
N PRO A 40 -9.67 7.36 -7.11
CA PRO A 40 -8.59 8.32 -6.85
C PRO A 40 -8.36 8.55 -5.34
N PRO A 41 -7.14 9.00 -4.93
CA PRO A 41 -6.81 9.22 -3.52
C PRO A 41 -7.80 10.16 -2.82
N GLY A 42 -8.11 9.87 -1.56
CA GLY A 42 -9.00 10.60 -0.67
C GLY A 42 -10.49 10.39 -0.89
N ARG A 43 -10.92 9.63 -1.92
CA ARG A 43 -12.33 9.63 -2.36
C ARG A 43 -13.04 8.29 -2.19
N SER A 44 -12.57 7.26 -2.88
CA SER A 44 -13.31 6.02 -3.08
C SER A 44 -13.38 5.14 -1.82
N ALA A 45 -12.28 5.01 -1.07
CA ALA A 45 -12.23 4.19 0.13
C ALA A 45 -13.07 4.82 1.25
N THR A 46 -13.00 6.14 1.41
CA THR A 46 -13.81 6.89 2.39
C THR A 46 -15.30 6.76 2.10
N LEU A 47 -15.71 6.83 0.83
CA LEU A 47 -17.10 6.55 0.44
C LEU A 47 -17.50 5.11 0.76
N ALA A 48 -16.65 4.14 0.41
CA ALA A 48 -16.90 2.73 0.68
C ALA A 48 -17.07 2.44 2.19
N LEU A 49 -16.27 3.08 3.05
CA LEU A 49 -16.39 2.96 4.51
C LEU A 49 -17.71 3.57 5.02
N ARG A 50 -18.08 4.76 4.55
CA ARG A 50 -19.35 5.43 4.94
C ARG A 50 -20.61 4.67 4.53
N LEU A 51 -20.54 3.87 3.45
CA LEU A 51 -21.67 3.02 3.05
C LEU A 51 -21.90 1.84 3.99
N ARG A 52 -20.94 1.53 4.87
CA ARG A 52 -20.95 0.35 5.76
C ARG A 52 -21.23 0.69 7.21
N THR A 53 -20.95 1.93 7.60
CA THR A 53 -21.09 2.37 8.98
C THR A 53 -21.44 3.85 9.06
N SER A 54 -22.33 4.18 10.00
CA SER A 54 -22.67 5.57 10.34
C SER A 54 -21.62 6.26 11.20
N ALA A 55 -20.68 5.49 11.77
CA ALA A 55 -19.60 5.99 12.62
C ALA A 55 -18.27 5.37 12.18
N PRO A 56 -17.68 5.84 11.05
CA PRO A 56 -16.40 5.33 10.58
C PRO A 56 -15.33 5.40 11.68
N PRO A 57 -14.65 4.28 11.99
CA PRO A 57 -13.57 4.28 12.97
C PRO A 57 -12.34 5.00 12.38
N PRO A 58 -11.37 5.40 13.23
CA PRO A 58 -10.11 5.92 12.77
C PRO A 58 -9.41 4.95 11.82
N SER A 59 -8.94 5.48 10.68
CA SER A 59 -8.26 4.73 9.64
C SER A 59 -7.03 5.48 9.14
N VAL A 60 -6.06 4.73 8.63
CA VAL A 60 -4.82 5.26 8.04
C VAL A 60 -4.72 4.81 6.59
N LEU A 61 -4.25 5.69 5.72
CA LEU A 61 -4.00 5.40 4.31
C LEU A 61 -2.53 4.99 4.14
N VAL A 62 -2.29 3.83 3.53
CA VAL A 62 -0.93 3.32 3.27
C VAL A 62 -0.87 2.67 1.90
N HIS A 63 0.31 2.57 1.29
CA HIS A 63 0.51 1.61 0.21
C HIS A 63 0.58 0.20 0.80
N SER A 64 -0.39 -0.65 0.49
CA SER A 64 -0.43 -2.02 0.99
C SER A 64 -0.52 -3.02 -0.16
N ILE A 65 -1.68 -3.63 -0.36
CA ILE A 65 -1.89 -4.74 -1.29
C ILE A 65 -1.50 -4.31 -2.71
N ARG A 66 -0.53 -5.03 -3.30
CA ARG A 66 0.05 -4.75 -4.64
C ARG A 66 0.58 -3.32 -4.78
N GLY A 67 1.07 -2.74 -3.68
CA GLY A 67 1.55 -1.36 -3.62
C GLY A 67 0.46 -0.30 -3.77
N ALA A 68 -0.83 -0.64 -3.88
CA ALA A 68 -1.92 0.33 -4.00
C ALA A 68 -2.29 0.95 -2.65
N MET A 69 -2.82 2.17 -2.69
CA MET A 69 -3.30 2.87 -1.50
C MET A 69 -4.55 2.19 -0.95
N HIS A 70 -4.55 1.86 0.34
CA HIS A 70 -5.71 1.32 1.03
C HIS A 70 -5.87 1.93 2.42
N LEU A 71 -7.13 2.10 2.83
CA LEU A 71 -7.46 2.40 4.22
C LEU A 71 -7.40 1.13 5.07
N HIS A 72 -6.71 1.23 6.20
CA HIS A 72 -6.57 0.18 7.20
C HIS A 72 -6.74 0.73 8.62
N HIS A 73 -6.86 -0.16 9.61
CA HIS A 73 -6.63 0.20 11.00
C HIS A 73 -5.14 0.38 11.27
N ALA A 74 -4.78 1.43 12.03
CA ALA A 74 -3.39 1.67 12.42
C ALA A 74 -2.78 0.50 13.22
N ALA A 75 -3.60 -0.15 14.05
CA ALA A 75 -3.18 -1.30 14.86
C ALA A 75 -2.79 -2.54 14.03
N ASP A 76 -3.27 -2.64 12.79
CA ASP A 76 -2.97 -3.77 11.90
C ASP A 76 -1.68 -3.56 11.10
N LEU A 77 -1.11 -2.35 11.08
CA LEU A 77 0.04 -2.03 10.23
C LEU A 77 1.27 -2.92 10.48
N PRO A 78 1.66 -3.26 11.73
CA PRO A 78 2.79 -4.19 11.94
C PRO A 78 2.54 -5.56 11.32
N ARG A 79 1.32 -6.08 11.43
CA ARG A 79 0.93 -7.36 10.83
C ARG A 79 0.92 -7.27 9.30
N LEU A 80 0.39 -6.20 8.74
CA LEU A 80 0.35 -5.97 7.30
C LEU A 80 1.75 -5.80 6.72
N ALA A 81 2.64 -5.06 7.39
CA ALA A 81 4.03 -4.91 6.97
C ALA A 81 4.75 -6.26 6.88
N ALA A 82 4.57 -7.13 7.89
CA ALA A 82 5.11 -8.48 7.88
C ALA A 82 4.48 -9.37 6.79
N ALA A 83 3.15 -9.34 6.63
CA ALA A 83 2.43 -10.20 5.69
C ALA A 83 2.59 -9.79 4.22
N LEU A 84 2.84 -8.51 3.95
CA LEU A 84 2.98 -7.94 2.61
C LEU A 84 4.43 -7.68 2.23
N ARG A 85 5.39 -8.15 3.03
CA ARG A 85 6.81 -8.09 2.69
C ARG A 85 7.09 -9.01 1.50
N ILE A 86 7.87 -8.49 0.56
CA ILE A 86 8.27 -9.20 -0.65
C ILE A 86 9.77 -9.42 -0.58
N GLU A 87 10.19 -10.68 -0.51
CA GLU A 87 11.62 -11.03 -0.50
C GLU A 87 12.16 -11.25 -1.91
N ASP A 88 11.32 -11.81 -2.78
CA ASP A 88 11.67 -12.20 -4.14
C ASP A 88 10.76 -11.50 -5.15
N VAL A 89 11.38 -10.94 -6.19
CA VAL A 89 10.66 -10.23 -7.25
C VAL A 89 9.68 -11.14 -8.03
N ARG A 90 9.89 -12.46 -8.00
CA ARG A 90 8.99 -13.45 -8.63
C ARG A 90 7.62 -13.52 -7.96
N ASP A 91 7.49 -13.02 -6.73
CA ASP A 91 6.20 -12.90 -6.04
C ASP A 91 5.37 -11.71 -6.54
N LEU A 92 5.96 -10.86 -7.40
CA LEU A 92 5.25 -9.78 -8.08
C LEU A 92 4.75 -10.22 -9.46
N PRO A 93 3.53 -9.82 -9.85
CA PRO A 93 3.11 -9.91 -11.24
C PRO A 93 4.09 -9.13 -12.15
N PRO A 94 4.55 -9.71 -13.27
CA PRO A 94 5.46 -9.01 -14.19
C PRO A 94 4.95 -7.63 -14.67
N GLN A 95 3.64 -7.43 -14.67
CA GLN A 95 2.94 -6.22 -15.10
C GLN A 95 3.04 -5.10 -14.05
N SER A 96 3.32 -5.45 -12.79
CA SER A 96 3.55 -4.49 -11.72
C SER A 96 4.92 -3.84 -11.88
N ILE A 97 5.97 -4.66 -12.04
CA ILE A 97 7.36 -4.20 -11.99
C ILE A 97 8.07 -4.10 -13.36
N GLY A 98 7.45 -4.60 -14.42
CA GLY A 98 8.03 -4.58 -15.76
C GLY A 98 9.36 -5.36 -15.85
N PRO A 99 10.28 -4.98 -16.76
CA PRO A 99 11.56 -5.66 -16.92
C PRO A 99 12.52 -5.40 -15.75
N PHE A 100 12.31 -4.32 -15.00
CA PHE A 100 13.18 -3.84 -13.93
C PHE A 100 13.44 -4.91 -12.86
N GLY A 101 12.44 -5.73 -12.54
CA GLY A 101 12.61 -6.83 -11.59
C GLY A 101 13.64 -7.87 -12.02
N ALA A 102 13.63 -8.25 -13.31
CA ALA A 102 14.61 -9.16 -13.87
C ALA A 102 16.01 -8.51 -13.97
N GLU A 103 16.07 -7.21 -14.26
CA GLU A 103 17.33 -6.45 -14.29
C GLU A 103 18.00 -6.42 -12.92
N LEU A 104 17.25 -6.18 -11.82
CA LEU A 104 17.78 -6.25 -10.46
C LEU A 104 18.36 -7.63 -10.13
N ALA A 105 17.62 -8.69 -10.46
CA ALA A 105 18.08 -10.06 -10.26
C ALA A 105 19.37 -10.34 -11.07
N GLY A 106 19.45 -9.86 -12.30
CA GLY A 106 20.65 -9.94 -13.15
C GLY A 106 21.86 -9.21 -12.57
N HIS A 107 21.63 -8.15 -11.78
CA HIS A 107 22.67 -7.44 -11.02
C HIS A 107 22.99 -8.09 -9.66
N GLY A 108 22.36 -9.22 -9.32
CA GLY A 108 22.53 -9.90 -8.05
C GLY A 108 21.90 -9.16 -6.85
N ILE A 109 20.96 -8.24 -7.10
CA ILE A 109 20.25 -7.52 -6.04
C ILE A 109 18.98 -8.28 -5.68
N ALA A 110 18.88 -8.72 -4.42
CA ALA A 110 17.66 -9.31 -3.89
C ALA A 110 16.58 -8.23 -3.66
N PHE A 111 15.32 -8.55 -3.93
CA PHE A 111 14.21 -7.59 -3.82
C PHE A 111 14.00 -7.12 -2.38
N GLY A 112 14.04 -8.05 -1.41
CA GLY A 112 13.95 -7.72 0.02
C GLY A 112 15.06 -6.75 0.47
N SER A 113 16.30 -6.94 0.01
CA SER A 113 17.41 -6.04 0.33
C SER A 113 17.23 -4.64 -0.27
N ALA A 114 16.72 -4.55 -1.51
CA ALA A 114 16.37 -3.26 -2.11
C ALA A 114 15.26 -2.55 -1.32
N LEU A 115 14.24 -3.29 -0.84
CA LEU A 115 13.20 -2.73 0.02
C LEU A 115 13.78 -2.20 1.34
N ASP A 116 14.69 -2.95 1.98
CA ASP A 116 15.30 -2.55 3.25
C ASP A 116 16.12 -1.26 3.10
N GLU A 117 16.89 -1.15 2.02
CA GLU A 117 17.68 0.03 1.68
C GLU A 117 16.78 1.27 1.48
N ILE A 118 15.76 1.16 0.62
CA ILE A 118 14.82 2.24 0.34
C ILE A 118 14.04 2.62 1.61
N ALA A 119 13.58 1.64 2.39
CA ALA A 119 12.82 1.90 3.61
C ALA A 119 13.68 2.59 4.68
N ALA A 120 14.97 2.26 4.76
CA ALA A 120 15.91 2.94 5.64
C ALA A 120 16.11 4.41 5.23
N ALA A 121 16.32 4.67 3.93
CA ALA A 121 16.44 6.02 3.39
C ALA A 121 15.16 6.85 3.61
N MET A 122 13.98 6.24 3.41
CA MET A 122 12.69 6.87 3.70
C MET A 122 12.55 7.27 5.17
N ARG A 123 12.91 6.39 6.10
CA ARG A 123 12.89 6.71 7.54
C ARG A 123 13.86 7.85 7.86
N ALA A 124 15.08 7.81 7.31
CA ALA A 124 16.07 8.86 7.51
C ALA A 124 15.59 10.23 6.97
N ALA A 125 14.80 10.25 5.90
CA ALA A 125 14.25 11.48 5.33
C ALA A 125 13.14 12.11 6.20
N VAL A 126 12.30 11.29 6.87
CA VAL A 126 11.10 11.78 7.58
C VAL A 126 11.33 11.97 9.09
N VAL A 127 12.09 11.07 9.73
CA VAL A 127 12.24 11.03 11.20
C VAL A 127 12.84 12.31 11.80
N PRO A 128 13.89 12.94 11.24
CA PRO A 128 14.55 14.08 11.88
C PRO A 128 13.63 15.29 12.12
N ASP A 129 12.73 15.55 11.17
CA ASP A 129 11.91 16.77 11.16
C ASP A 129 10.43 16.51 11.47
N GLY A 130 9.97 15.24 11.41
CA GLY A 130 8.58 14.84 11.63
C GLY A 130 7.58 15.49 10.65
N ARG A 131 8.07 16.17 9.60
CA ARG A 131 7.23 16.87 8.62
C ARG A 131 6.68 15.88 7.59
N SER A 132 5.46 16.09 7.16
CA SER A 132 4.91 15.45 5.96
C SER A 132 5.70 15.93 4.74
N LEU A 133 6.12 15.00 3.90
CA LEU A 133 6.74 15.26 2.60
C LEU A 133 5.76 14.85 1.50
N THR A 134 5.69 15.65 0.45
CA THR A 134 5.03 15.21 -0.79
C THR A 134 5.75 13.99 -1.37
N LYS A 135 5.09 13.26 -2.26
CA LYS A 135 5.73 12.15 -2.99
C LYS A 135 7.01 12.60 -3.70
N GLY A 136 6.96 13.78 -4.32
CA GLY A 136 8.08 14.35 -5.05
C GLY A 136 9.27 14.69 -4.15
N GLU A 137 9.01 15.34 -3.01
CA GLU A 137 10.06 15.67 -2.04
C GLU A 137 10.68 14.40 -1.44
N LEU A 138 9.86 13.45 -0.98
CA LEU A 138 10.37 12.19 -0.45
C LEU A 138 11.20 11.43 -1.49
N SER A 139 10.71 11.34 -2.73
CA SER A 139 11.45 10.69 -3.83
C SER A 139 12.76 11.43 -4.15
N GLY A 140 12.75 12.76 -4.14
CA GLY A 140 13.93 13.58 -4.41
C GLY A 140 14.99 13.46 -3.33
N THR A 141 14.58 13.30 -2.06
CA THR A 141 15.49 13.04 -0.94
C THR A 141 16.02 11.62 -0.94
N VAL A 142 15.19 10.61 -1.25
CA VAL A 142 15.58 9.19 -1.16
C VAL A 142 16.44 8.73 -2.34
N SER A 143 16.15 9.19 -3.57
CA SER A 143 16.79 8.65 -4.77
C SER A 143 18.33 8.83 -4.82
N PRO A 144 18.92 9.94 -4.34
CA PRO A 144 20.38 10.07 -4.27
C PRO A 144 21.05 9.19 -3.21
N GLU A 145 20.30 8.70 -2.23
CA GLU A 145 20.81 8.01 -1.03
C GLU A 145 20.84 6.49 -1.16
N VAL A 146 20.36 5.95 -2.28
CA VAL A 146 20.29 4.52 -2.54
C VAL A 146 21.12 4.13 -3.76
N ASP A 147 21.37 2.83 -3.92
CA ASP A 147 22.07 2.28 -5.07
C ASP A 147 21.43 2.75 -6.37
N ARG A 148 22.24 3.35 -7.24
CA ARG A 148 21.82 3.87 -8.55
C ARG A 148 21.10 2.85 -9.44
N ARG A 149 21.28 1.54 -9.19
CA ARG A 149 20.58 0.45 -9.89
C ARG A 149 19.11 0.35 -9.48
N LEU A 150 18.72 0.93 -8.34
CA LEU A 150 17.34 1.05 -7.88
C LEU A 150 16.62 2.26 -8.48
N THR A 151 17.37 3.18 -9.10
CA THR A 151 16.89 4.48 -9.60
C THR A 151 16.99 4.59 -11.12
N PRO A 152 16.22 3.80 -11.89
CA PRO A 152 16.23 3.92 -13.35
C PRO A 152 15.79 5.32 -13.79
N TRP A 153 16.21 5.72 -14.99
CA TRP A 153 15.73 6.96 -15.60
C TRP A 153 14.23 6.85 -15.94
N CYS A 154 13.45 7.83 -15.52
CA CYS A 154 12.03 7.92 -15.82
C CYS A 154 11.74 9.12 -16.72
N GLU A 155 11.35 8.85 -17.97
CA GLU A 155 11.02 9.90 -18.94
C GLU A 155 9.83 10.76 -18.51
N GLY A 156 8.82 10.15 -17.88
CA GLY A 156 7.62 10.87 -17.43
C GLY A 156 7.91 11.87 -16.30
N CYS A 157 8.93 11.60 -15.49
CA CYS A 157 9.34 12.48 -14.40
C CYS A 157 10.54 13.37 -14.76
N GLY A 158 11.29 13.04 -15.83
CA GLY A 158 12.52 13.72 -16.21
C GLY A 158 13.64 13.59 -15.15
N ALA A 159 13.68 12.46 -14.44
CA ALA A 159 14.62 12.24 -13.34
C ALA A 159 14.97 10.74 -13.18
N ALA A 160 16.16 10.47 -12.63
CA ALA A 160 16.51 9.16 -12.09
C ALA A 160 15.95 9.07 -10.66
N HIS A 161 15.01 8.17 -10.44
CA HIS A 161 14.37 8.00 -9.13
C HIS A 161 14.05 6.55 -8.85
N VAL A 162 13.85 6.22 -7.57
CA VAL A 162 13.47 4.86 -7.16
C VAL A 162 12.27 4.38 -7.98
N HIS A 163 12.36 3.19 -8.57
CA HIS A 163 11.27 2.63 -9.38
C HIS A 163 9.93 2.65 -8.60
N ASP A 164 8.85 3.12 -9.22
CA ASP A 164 7.60 3.48 -8.52
C ASP A 164 7.01 2.33 -7.68
N GLN A 165 7.02 1.09 -8.20
CA GLN A 165 6.57 -0.05 -7.39
C GLN A 165 7.44 -0.33 -6.18
N LEU A 166 8.78 -0.27 -6.33
CA LEU A 166 9.69 -0.46 -5.20
C LEU A 166 9.46 0.62 -4.15
N PHE A 167 9.33 1.88 -4.59
CA PHE A 167 9.03 3.00 -3.72
C PHE A 167 7.74 2.74 -2.93
N ARG A 168 6.65 2.37 -3.60
CA ARG A 168 5.35 2.11 -2.95
C ARG A 168 5.43 0.96 -1.95
N HIS A 169 6.06 -0.16 -2.32
CA HIS A 169 6.26 -1.29 -1.41
C HIS A 169 7.13 -0.91 -0.20
N ALA A 170 8.14 -0.07 -0.38
CA ALA A 170 9.02 0.38 0.69
C ALA A 170 8.31 1.31 1.69
N THR A 171 7.31 2.10 1.28
CA THR A 171 6.64 3.03 2.22
C THR A 171 6.02 2.35 3.44
N LEU A 172 5.37 1.18 3.27
CA LEU A 172 4.82 0.43 4.40
C LEU A 172 5.93 -0.14 5.30
N GLN A 173 7.01 -0.63 4.70
CA GLN A 173 8.18 -1.15 5.42
C GLN A 173 8.95 -0.03 6.15
N ALA A 174 8.85 1.20 5.66
CA ALA A 174 9.37 2.40 6.30
C ALA A 174 8.46 2.89 7.45
N GLY A 175 7.25 2.34 7.60
CA GLY A 175 6.27 2.78 8.59
C GLY A 175 5.59 4.11 8.23
N LEU A 176 5.58 4.48 6.94
CA LEU A 176 4.99 5.73 6.47
C LEU A 176 3.50 5.57 6.19
N ALA A 177 2.73 6.58 6.60
CA ALA A 177 1.34 6.77 6.22
C ALA A 177 1.23 7.88 5.16
N ILE A 178 0.10 7.90 4.46
CA ILE A 178 -0.21 8.87 3.41
C ILE A 178 -1.27 9.82 3.93
N GLU A 179 -0.98 11.11 3.82
CA GLU A 179 -1.97 12.16 4.00
C GLU A 179 -2.40 12.65 2.61
N VAL A 180 -3.70 12.76 2.39
CA VAL A 180 -4.24 13.32 1.15
C VAL A 180 -4.58 14.77 1.43
N ASP A 181 -4.00 15.68 0.65
CA ASP A 181 -4.36 17.09 0.71
C ASP A 181 -5.82 17.25 0.25
N PRO A 182 -6.73 17.73 1.11
CA PRO A 182 -8.15 17.89 0.77
C PRO A 182 -8.41 18.99 -0.26
N THR A 183 -7.40 19.79 -0.62
CA THR A 183 -7.52 20.89 -1.59
C THR A 183 -7.35 20.46 -3.05
N THR A 184 -7.03 19.18 -3.30
CA THR A 184 -6.96 18.54 -4.63
C THR A 184 -8.07 17.51 -4.86
#